data_AF-A0A815BXZ6-F1
#
_entry.id   AF-A0A815BXZ6-F1
#
_cell.length_a   1.000
_cell.length_b   1.000
_cell.length_c   1.000
_cell.angle_alpha   90.00
_cell.angle_beta   90.00
_cell.angle_gamma   90.00
#
_symmetry.space_group_name_H-M   'P 1'
#
loop_
_entity.id
_entity.type
_entity.pdbx_description
1 polymer ?
#
loop_
_entity_poly.entity_id
_entity_poly.type
_entity_poly.pdbx_seq_one_letter_code
_entity_poly.pdbx_strand_id
1 'polypeptide(L)'
;MEDPRFNNETLAYLQFIAQNPPPQGNVIEVETMRLFFEDIHQKINEKLHGTFRGTTEEKIVKTSSTEIPITIYTPIDVNKDKLVVYFHGGGKIIKIN
;
A
#
# COMPACT_ATOMS: atom_id res chain seq x y z
N MET A 1 -29.15 -2.70 -4.49
CA MET A 1 -29.12 -2.78 -3.02
C MET A 1 -27.68 -3.03 -2.64
N GLU A 2 -27.03 -2.11 -1.94
CA GLU A 2 -25.63 -2.28 -1.50
C GLU A 2 -25.56 -3.41 -0.45
N ASP A 3 -24.56 -4.28 -0.55
CA ASP A 3 -24.32 -5.33 0.43
C ASP A 3 -23.71 -4.70 1.69
N PRO A 4 -24.38 -4.76 2.86
CA PRO A 4 -23.95 -4.05 4.07
C PRO A 4 -22.65 -4.59 4.65
N ARG A 5 -22.12 -5.71 4.14
CA ARG A 5 -20.83 -6.27 4.53
C ARG A 5 -19.64 -5.49 3.95
N PHE A 6 -19.85 -4.68 2.92
CA PHE A 6 -18.78 -3.97 2.23
C PHE A 6 -18.92 -2.46 2.41
N ASN A 7 -17.84 -1.84 2.91
CA ASN A 7 -17.71 -0.39 2.87
C ASN A 7 -17.40 0.08 1.43
N ASN A 8 -17.51 1.39 1.18
CA ASN A 8 -17.30 1.99 -0.13
C ASN A 8 -15.91 1.66 -0.73
N GLU A 9 -14.89 1.56 0.13
CA GLU A 9 -13.53 1.18 -0.27
C GLU A 9 -13.48 -0.24 -0.82
N THR A 10 -14.11 -1.18 -0.12
CA THR A 10 -14.18 -2.58 -0.53
C THR A 10 -14.98 -2.72 -1.82
N LEU A 11 -16.08 -1.98 -1.97
CA LEU A 11 -16.85 -1.96 -3.21
C LEU A 11 -16.04 -1.38 -4.38
N ALA A 12 -15.29 -0.30 -4.17
CA ALA A 12 -14.39 0.27 -5.16
C ALA A 12 -13.28 -0.72 -5.57
N TYR A 13 -12.68 -1.39 -4.59
CA TYR A 13 -11.67 -2.42 -4.79
C TYR A 13 -12.20 -3.59 -5.63
N LEU A 14 -13.38 -4.12 -5.28
CA LEU A 14 -14.02 -5.23 -6.00
C LEU A 14 -14.42 -4.85 -7.43
N GLN A 15 -14.97 -3.64 -7.63
CA GLN A 15 -15.28 -3.12 -8.97
C GLN A 15 -14.02 -3.03 -9.83
N PHE A 16 -12.91 -2.57 -9.26
CA PHE A 16 -11.66 -2.44 -9.98
C PHE A 16 -11.11 -3.80 -10.41
N ILE A 17 -11.08 -4.78 -9.50
CA ILE A 17 -10.66 -6.15 -9.80
C ILE A 17 -11.57 -6.80 -10.86
N ALA A 18 -12.87 -6.55 -10.81
CA ALA A 18 -13.79 -7.08 -11.82
C ALA A 18 -13.50 -6.54 -13.24
N GLN A 19 -13.03 -5.29 -13.35
CA GLN A 19 -12.68 -4.65 -14.62
C GLN A 19 -11.24 -4.96 -15.05
N ASN A 20 -10.35 -5.17 -14.10
CA ASN A 20 -8.92 -5.42 -14.29
C ASN A 20 -8.55 -6.67 -13.47
N PRO A 21 -8.88 -7.87 -13.97
CA PRO A 21 -8.63 -9.09 -13.22
C PRO A 21 -7.13 -9.28 -12.97
N PRO A 22 -6.75 -9.90 -11.84
CA PRO A 22 -5.36 -10.21 -11.56
C PRO A 22 -4.76 -11.10 -12.65
N PRO A 23 -3.42 -11.01 -12.85
CA PRO A 23 -2.72 -11.96 -13.72
C PRO A 23 -3.09 -13.39 -13.33
N GLN A 24 -3.38 -14.22 -14.33
CA GLN A 24 -3.83 -15.60 -14.13
C GLN A 24 -2.69 -16.59 -14.35
N GLY A 25 -2.66 -17.68 -13.57
CA GLY A 25 -1.69 -18.76 -13.74
C GLY A 25 -1.38 -19.48 -12.42
N ASN A 26 -0.81 -20.69 -12.51
CA ASN A 26 -0.35 -21.44 -11.34
C ASN A 26 0.95 -20.86 -10.75
N VAL A 27 1.73 -20.16 -11.58
CA VAL A 27 2.95 -19.44 -11.20
C VAL A 27 2.86 -18.07 -11.86
N ILE A 28 2.94 -17.02 -11.05
CA ILE A 28 2.89 -15.63 -11.49
C ILE A 28 4.24 -15.01 -11.12
N GLU A 29 4.86 -14.35 -12.10
CA GLU A 29 6.10 -13.61 -11.86
C GLU A 29 5.89 -12.53 -10.80
N VAL A 30 6.83 -12.44 -9.86
CA VAL A 30 6.71 -11.55 -8.68
C VAL A 30 6.52 -10.10 -9.12
N GLU A 31 7.26 -9.67 -10.15
CA GLU A 31 7.20 -8.31 -10.66
C GLU A 31 5.83 -7.99 -11.29
N THR A 32 5.23 -8.96 -11.99
CA THR A 32 3.88 -8.80 -12.55
C THR A 32 2.85 -8.60 -11.45
N MET A 33 2.97 -9.34 -10.34
CA MET A 33 2.05 -9.20 -9.22
C MET A 33 2.25 -7.87 -8.47
N ARG A 34 3.50 -7.38 -8.37
CA ARG A 34 3.82 -6.08 -7.75
C ARG A 34 3.19 -4.93 -8.53
N LEU A 35 3.44 -4.87 -9.83
CA LEU A 35 2.89 -3.83 -10.71
C LEU A 35 1.36 -3.81 -10.69
N PHE A 36 0.73 -5.00 -10.68
CA PHE A 36 -0.71 -5.11 -10.54
C PHE A 36 -1.22 -4.53 -9.21
N PHE A 37 -0.56 -4.85 -8.10
CA PHE A 37 -0.96 -4.36 -6.77
C PHE A 37 -0.79 -2.85 -6.63
N GLU A 38 0.30 -2.28 -7.16
CA GLU A 38 0.57 -0.84 -7.16
C GLU A 38 -0.50 -0.06 -7.95
N ASP A 39 -0.85 -0.53 -9.15
CA ASP A 39 -1.88 0.09 -10.00
C ASP A 39 -3.26 0.11 -9.31
N ILE A 40 -3.66 -0.99 -8.66
CA ILE A 40 -4.90 -1.04 -7.87
C ILE A 40 -4.88 0.02 -6.76
N HIS A 41 -3.79 0.07 -5.98
CA HIS A 41 -3.72 0.97 -4.82
C HIS A 41 -3.77 2.43 -5.24
N GLN A 42 -3.06 2.79 -6.30
CA GLN A 42 -3.08 4.14 -6.82
C GLN A 42 -4.52 4.56 -7.19
N LYS A 43 -5.22 3.74 -7.96
CA LYS A 43 -6.58 4.07 -8.44
C LYS A 43 -7.61 4.11 -7.31
N ILE A 44 -7.46 3.26 -6.31
CA ILE A 44 -8.33 3.28 -5.12
C ILE A 44 -8.08 4.54 -4.30
N ASN A 45 -6.81 4.91 -4.08
CA ASN A 45 -6.47 6.15 -3.38
C ASN A 45 -7.03 7.39 -4.11
N GLU A 46 -6.97 7.42 -5.44
CA GLU A 46 -7.58 8.46 -6.27
C GLU A 46 -9.11 8.52 -6.07
N LYS A 47 -9.80 7.37 -6.07
CA LYS A 47 -11.27 7.28 -5.91
C LYS A 47 -11.76 7.57 -4.49
N LEU A 48 -10.96 7.26 -3.48
CA LEU A 48 -11.32 7.45 -2.08
C LEU A 48 -11.00 8.85 -1.53
N HIS A 49 -10.46 9.75 -2.37
CA HIS A 49 -10.09 11.11 -1.98
C HIS A 49 -9.23 11.14 -0.71
N GLY A 50 -8.40 10.12 -0.50
CA GLY A 50 -7.55 9.96 0.67
C GLY A 50 -6.48 11.02 0.69
N THR A 51 -6.79 12.21 1.23
CA THR A 51 -5.82 13.30 1.36
C THR A 51 -5.17 13.20 2.73
N PHE A 52 -3.97 12.64 2.76
CA PHE A 52 -3.13 12.77 3.94
C PHE A 52 -2.86 14.25 4.19
N ARG A 53 -3.26 14.75 5.37
CA ARG A 53 -2.99 16.12 5.80
C ARG A 53 -1.83 16.09 6.79
N GLY A 54 -0.65 16.51 6.34
CA GLY A 54 0.56 16.46 7.13
C GLY A 54 1.82 16.70 6.31
N THR A 55 2.97 16.37 6.87
CA THR A 55 4.25 16.35 6.14
C THR A 55 4.69 14.92 5.85
N THR A 56 5.32 14.73 4.71
CA THR A 56 5.95 13.48 4.29
C THR A 56 7.43 13.73 4.08
N GLU A 57 8.29 12.96 4.74
CA GLU A 57 9.75 13.04 4.61
C GLU A 57 10.31 11.66 4.26
N GLU A 58 11.11 11.58 3.21
CA GLU A 58 11.88 10.37 2.88
C GLU A 58 13.26 10.44 3.53
N LYS A 59 13.67 9.35 4.20
CA LYS A 59 14.99 9.24 4.83
C LYS A 59 15.60 7.86 4.60
N ILE A 60 16.93 7.80 4.63
CA ILE A 60 17.67 6.53 4.63
C ILE A 60 18.20 6.30 6.04
N VAL A 61 17.77 5.22 6.66
CA VAL A 61 18.33 4.74 7.93
C VAL A 61 19.51 3.83 7.62
N LYS A 62 20.69 4.23 8.07
CA LYS A 62 21.90 3.41 7.95
C LYS A 62 22.01 2.50 9.17
N THR A 63 22.06 1.19 8.93
CA THR A 63 22.42 0.18 9.93
C THR A 63 23.84 -0.31 9.67
N SER A 64 24.36 -1.19 10.53
CA SER A 64 25.72 -1.76 10.36
C SER A 64 25.91 -2.53 9.05
N SER A 65 24.83 -3.03 8.44
CA SER A 65 24.89 -3.93 7.28
C SER A 65 24.02 -3.51 6.10
N THR A 66 23.16 -2.50 6.27
CA THR A 66 22.10 -2.21 5.29
C THR A 66 21.65 -0.76 5.38
N GLU A 67 21.32 -0.19 4.23
CA GLU A 67 20.61 1.09 4.11
C GLU A 67 19.13 0.81 3.87
N ILE A 68 18.27 1.33 4.75
CA ILE A 68 16.83 1.07 4.71
C ILE A 68 16.12 2.38 4.39
N PRO A 69 15.48 2.51 3.21
CA PRO A 69 14.65 3.67 2.93
C PRO A 69 13.41 3.62 3.82
N ILE A 70 13.07 4.76 4.43
CA ILE A 70 11.87 4.94 5.23
C ILE A 70 11.14 6.20 4.78
N THR A 71 9.83 6.22 5.03
CA THR A 71 8.98 7.40 4.84
C THR A 71 8.37 7.76 6.18
N ILE A 72 8.54 9.01 6.60
CA ILE A 72 7.99 9.55 7.85
C ILE A 72 6.78 10.40 7.49
N TYR A 73 5.62 9.99 8.00
CA TYR A 73 4.38 10.74 7.90
C TYR A 73 4.10 11.43 9.24
N THR A 74 3.97 12.76 9.22
CA THR A 74 3.57 13.55 10.39
C THR A 74 2.24 14.22 10.12
N PRO A 75 1.10 13.68 10.62
CA PRO A 75 -0.20 14.31 10.44
C PRO A 75 -0.21 15.74 11.01
N ILE A 76 -1.10 16.60 10.51
CA ILE A 76 -1.39 17.87 11.18
C ILE A 76 -2.05 17.62 12.54
N ASP A 77 -1.95 18.59 13.45
CA ASP A 77 -2.66 18.61 14.73
C ASP A 77 -2.37 17.43 15.68
N VAL A 78 -1.22 16.74 15.51
CA VAL A 78 -0.73 15.73 16.45
C VAL A 78 0.40 16.26 17.33
N ASN A 79 0.45 15.79 18.56
CA ASN A 79 1.61 16.00 19.42
C ASN A 79 2.77 15.11 18.94
N LYS A 80 4.00 15.66 18.89
CA LYS A 80 5.20 14.96 18.38
C LYS A 80 5.91 14.15 19.47
N ASP A 81 5.18 13.67 20.46
CA ASP A 81 5.68 12.94 21.62
C ASP A 81 5.65 11.40 21.43
N LYS A 82 5.01 10.92 20.36
CA LYS A 82 4.85 9.50 20.07
C LYS A 82 5.29 9.15 18.65
N LEU A 83 5.75 7.92 18.49
CA LEU A 83 6.14 7.36 17.20
C LEU A 83 5.48 5.99 17.02
N VAL A 84 4.98 5.73 15.82
CA VAL A 84 4.54 4.41 15.39
C VAL A 84 5.44 3.97 14.25
N VAL A 85 6.07 2.81 14.40
CA VAL A 85 6.84 2.17 13.33
C VAL A 85 5.91 1.19 12.62
N TYR A 86 5.62 1.46 11.35
CA TYR A 86 4.73 0.65 10.53
C TYR A 86 5.55 -0.18 9.53
N PHE A 87 5.25 -1.48 9.45
CA PHE A 87 5.80 -2.40 8.47
C PHE A 87 4.66 -2.82 7.53
N HIS A 88 4.79 -2.51 6.24
CA HIS A 88 3.74 -2.84 5.27
C HIS A 88 3.62 -4.36 5.07
N GLY A 89 2.40 -4.82 4.79
CA GLY A 89 2.13 -6.18 4.36
C GLY A 89 2.63 -6.46 2.93
N GLY A 90 2.33 -7.66 2.40
CA GLY A 90 2.72 -8.05 1.02
C GLY A 90 3.28 -9.46 0.89
N GLY A 91 3.07 -10.32 1.89
CA GLY A 91 3.41 -11.75 1.80
C GLY A 91 4.90 -12.10 1.93
N LYS A 92 5.79 -11.11 2.16
CA LYS A 92 7.23 -11.31 2.37
C LYS A 92 7.83 -12.23 1.29
N ILE A 93 7.65 -11.86 0.02
CA ILE A 93 8.14 -12.65 -1.11
C ILE A 93 9.68 -12.62 -1.11
N ILE A 94 10.29 -13.77 -0.83
CA ILE A 94 11.74 -13.96 -0.88
C ILE A 94 12.06 -14.61 -2.23
N LYS A 95 12.91 -13.95 -3.03
CA LYS A 95 13.47 -14.57 -4.24
C LYS A 95 14.42 -15.68 -3.80
N ILE A 96 14.03 -16.93 -3.97
CA ILE A 96 14.91 -18.08 -3.79
C ILE A 96 15.73 -18.17 -5.07
N ASN A 97 17.05 -18.01 -4.95
CA ASN A 97 17.99 -18.21 -6.06
C ASN A 97 18.24 -19.70 -6.29
#